data_AF-A0A7S0FCB9-F1
#
_entry.id   AF-A0A7S0FCB9-F1
#
_cell.length_a   1.000
_cell.length_b   1.000
_cell.length_c   1.000
_cell.angle_alpha   90.00
_cell.angle_beta   90.00
_cell.angle_gamma   90.00
#
_symmetry.space_group_name_H-M   'P 1'
#
loop_
_entity.id
_entity.type
_entity.pdbx_description
1 polymer ?
#
loop_
_entity_poly.entity_id
_entity_poly.type
_entity_poly.pdbx_seq_one_letter_code
_entity_poly.pdbx_strand_id
1 'polypeptide(L)'
;MQRSVLPDALANATCPWAASVSLSLAAVVLTAALPLIPWLLARWMGWARSWAPRPTVELGCSGRLLAVAAAATASVALTISIADARGLAWPPSWDTDRTCTYHVMFCEPTQASHLVRHVGNAYSNVAYLFAGLTVLGSQRTHHSPLYIPDVCFGLALLALAVASFLWHASNAPKVHYVDLAVMETVISYLQLRYACLAIHRSFRLSVSTEAWLCTALFTAIVAYQTELSAHRWQAGSMENGFPTGRSRLAGEGGLPLFEVCLFIATPILYYLVPCMAMLASGSVGSLRLATVSIASLITGWEVHLLERWALDGLCIPDAGVLGAVSSPTAIFHALTGVTLLTAYFHVRSLELVKS
;
A
#
# COMPACT_ATOMS: atom_id res chain seq x y z
N MET A 1 10.29 31.51 -23.97
CA MET A 1 8.84 31.53 -23.66
C MET A 1 8.09 30.90 -24.84
N GLN A 2 8.00 29.57 -24.88
CA GLN A 2 7.08 28.88 -25.78
C GLN A 2 5.72 28.86 -25.08
N ARG A 3 4.74 29.58 -25.62
CA ARG A 3 3.33 29.45 -25.22
C ARG A 3 2.90 28.02 -25.53
N SER A 4 2.49 27.29 -24.49
CA SER A 4 1.88 25.97 -24.61
C SER A 4 0.58 26.10 -25.39
N VAL A 5 0.66 25.85 -26.69
CA VAL A 5 -0.50 25.47 -27.51
C VAL A 5 -0.82 24.03 -27.10
N LEU A 6 -1.52 23.85 -25.98
CA LEU A 6 -2.32 22.66 -25.75
C LEU A 6 -3.69 23.01 -26.34
N PRO A 7 -4.00 22.59 -27.58
CA PRO A 7 -5.11 23.13 -28.33
C PRO A 7 -6.44 22.58 -27.81
N ASP A 8 -7.51 23.30 -28.11
CA ASP A 8 -8.93 23.08 -27.79
C ASP A 8 -9.50 21.66 -28.08
N ALA A 9 -8.68 20.73 -28.59
CA ALA A 9 -9.02 19.33 -28.78
C ALA A 9 -9.36 18.59 -27.48
N LEU A 10 -8.82 19.03 -26.33
CA LEU A 10 -9.14 18.46 -25.01
C LEU A 10 -10.50 18.95 -24.45
N ALA A 11 -11.03 20.08 -24.93
CA ALA A 11 -12.29 20.64 -24.44
C ALA A 11 -13.53 19.98 -25.08
N ASN A 12 -13.38 19.39 -26.28
CA ASN A 12 -14.48 18.83 -27.06
C ASN A 12 -14.49 17.30 -27.16
N ALA A 13 -13.56 16.60 -26.50
CA ALA A 13 -13.72 15.18 -26.28
C ALA A 13 -14.88 14.99 -25.28
N THR A 14 -16.09 14.74 -25.79
CA THR A 14 -17.20 14.18 -25.02
C THR A 14 -16.74 12.83 -24.50
N CYS A 15 -16.06 12.89 -23.38
CA CYS A 15 -15.26 11.83 -22.82
C CYS A 15 -16.24 10.72 -22.35
N PRO A 16 -15.86 9.43 -22.40
CA PRO A 16 -16.64 8.31 -21.86
C PRO A 16 -16.80 8.35 -20.33
N TRP A 17 -16.85 9.55 -19.73
CA TRP A 17 -17.03 9.82 -18.31
C TRP A 17 -18.32 9.22 -17.77
N ALA A 18 -19.41 9.22 -18.53
CA ALA A 18 -20.65 8.61 -18.05
C ALA A 18 -20.52 7.07 -17.90
N ALA A 19 -19.77 6.42 -18.79
CA ALA A 19 -19.52 4.98 -18.73
C ALA A 19 -18.48 4.64 -17.63
N SER A 20 -17.43 5.43 -17.47
CA SER A 20 -16.46 5.25 -16.38
C SER A 20 -17.07 5.53 -15.01
N VAL A 21 -17.90 6.56 -14.86
CA VAL A 21 -18.64 6.85 -13.62
C VAL A 21 -19.61 5.73 -13.27
N SER A 22 -20.32 5.16 -14.25
CA SER A 22 -21.23 4.03 -14.02
C SER A 22 -20.48 2.75 -13.61
N LEU A 23 -19.32 2.47 -14.23
CA LEU A 23 -18.46 1.35 -13.85
C LEU A 23 -17.85 1.56 -12.45
N SER A 24 -17.41 2.78 -12.14
CA SER A 24 -16.91 3.15 -10.82
C SER A 24 -18.00 2.98 -9.76
N LEU A 25 -19.25 3.35 -10.02
CA LEU A 25 -20.36 3.15 -9.08
C LEU A 25 -20.66 1.66 -8.81
N ALA A 26 -20.71 0.83 -9.86
CA ALA A 26 -20.92 -0.61 -9.70
C ALA A 26 -19.76 -1.25 -8.93
N ALA A 27 -18.53 -0.83 -9.21
CA ALA A 27 -17.36 -1.28 -8.48
C ALA A 27 -17.36 -0.83 -7.02
N VAL A 28 -17.67 0.44 -6.74
CA VAL A 28 -17.82 1.00 -5.39
C VAL A 28 -18.87 0.23 -4.59
N VAL A 29 -19.99 -0.14 -5.21
CA VAL A 29 -21.03 -0.94 -4.54
C VAL A 29 -20.55 -2.36 -4.25
N LEU A 30 -19.84 -3.00 -5.20
CA LEU A 30 -19.28 -4.34 -5.02
C LEU A 30 -18.14 -4.34 -3.98
N THR A 31 -17.28 -3.32 -3.97
CA THR A 31 -16.21 -3.16 -3.00
C THR A 31 -16.79 -2.84 -1.63
N ALA A 32 -17.79 -1.97 -1.51
CA ALA A 32 -18.46 -1.68 -0.23
C ALA A 32 -19.08 -2.91 0.46
N ALA A 33 -19.41 -3.96 -0.30
CA ALA A 33 -19.91 -5.23 0.25
C ALA A 33 -18.79 -6.20 0.71
N LEU A 34 -17.55 -6.02 0.26
CA LEU A 34 -16.41 -6.90 0.60
C LEU A 34 -16.15 -7.04 2.12
N PRO A 35 -16.26 -5.99 2.97
CA PRO A 35 -16.08 -6.13 4.41
C PRO A 35 -17.07 -7.11 5.06
N LEU A 36 -18.21 -7.39 4.39
CA LEU A 36 -19.22 -8.34 4.86
C LEU A 36 -18.85 -9.79 4.50
N ILE A 37 -17.94 -10.05 3.56
CA ILE A 37 -17.57 -11.39 3.10
C ILE A 37 -17.08 -12.29 4.24
N PRO A 38 -16.11 -11.90 5.08
CA PRO A 38 -15.67 -12.80 6.14
C PRO A 38 -16.79 -13.07 7.17
N TRP A 39 -17.75 -12.16 7.35
CA TRP A 39 -18.94 -12.41 8.15
C TRP A 39 -19.90 -13.41 7.49
N LEU A 40 -20.18 -13.26 6.19
CA LEU A 40 -21.02 -14.17 5.43
C LEU A 40 -20.42 -15.59 5.39
N LEU A 41 -19.11 -15.71 5.16
CA LEU A 41 -18.39 -16.98 5.20
C LEU A 41 -18.45 -17.63 6.58
N ALA A 42 -18.20 -16.86 7.66
CA ALA A 42 -18.28 -17.37 9.02
C ALA A 42 -19.68 -17.89 9.37
N ARG A 43 -20.72 -17.20 8.88
CA ARG A 43 -22.12 -17.60 9.09
C ARG A 43 -22.48 -18.84 8.28
N TRP A 44 -22.12 -18.87 6.99
CA TRP A 44 -22.42 -19.99 6.08
C TRP A 44 -21.75 -21.28 6.52
N MET A 45 -20.49 -21.23 6.94
CA MET A 45 -19.72 -22.40 7.40
C MET A 45 -20.06 -22.84 8.83
N GLY A 46 -20.99 -22.19 9.51
CA GLY A 46 -21.31 -22.48 10.92
C GLY A 46 -20.19 -22.10 11.90
N TRP A 47 -19.18 -21.34 11.45
CA TRP A 47 -18.05 -20.86 12.24
C TRP A 47 -18.41 -19.70 13.18
N ALA A 48 -19.66 -19.25 13.18
CA ALA A 48 -20.19 -18.17 14.02
C ALA A 48 -19.96 -18.36 15.54
N ARG A 49 -19.60 -19.56 16.02
CA ARG A 49 -19.21 -19.77 17.44
C ARG A 49 -17.82 -19.23 17.78
N SER A 50 -17.01 -18.83 16.80
CA SER A 50 -15.65 -18.29 16.99
C SER A 50 -15.58 -16.79 17.30
N TRP A 51 -16.71 -16.14 17.60
CA TRP A 51 -16.79 -14.71 17.99
C TRP A 51 -16.09 -14.36 19.29
N ALA A 52 -15.69 -15.35 20.10
CA ALA A 52 -14.91 -15.08 21.30
C ALA A 52 -13.60 -14.41 20.85
N PRO A 53 -13.35 -13.14 21.22
CA PRO A 53 -12.09 -12.48 20.91
C PRO A 53 -10.98 -13.32 21.53
N ARG A 54 -10.20 -14.02 20.70
CA ARG A 54 -8.92 -14.53 21.19
C ARG A 54 -8.11 -13.29 21.57
N PRO A 55 -7.68 -13.18 22.83
CA PRO A 55 -7.07 -11.96 23.32
C PRO A 55 -5.87 -11.60 22.42
N THR A 56 -5.73 -10.31 22.09
CA THR A 56 -4.61 -9.73 21.34
C THR A 56 -3.22 -10.13 21.89
N VAL A 57 -3.19 -10.58 23.14
CA VAL A 57 -2.05 -11.20 23.82
C VAL A 57 -1.48 -12.40 23.04
N GLU A 58 -2.29 -13.18 22.32
CA GLU A 58 -1.82 -14.35 21.56
C GLU A 58 -1.09 -13.97 20.25
N LEU A 59 -1.32 -12.76 19.71
CA LEU A 59 -0.72 -12.32 18.44
C LEU A 59 0.66 -11.66 18.62
N GLY A 60 1.21 -11.71 19.84
CA GLY A 60 2.53 -11.15 20.16
C GLY A 60 2.60 -9.63 20.22
N CYS A 61 1.47 -8.92 20.10
CA CYS A 61 1.41 -7.46 20.07
C CYS A 61 0.86 -6.90 21.39
N SER A 62 1.76 -6.57 22.33
CA SER A 62 1.37 -5.95 23.61
C SER A 62 1.06 -4.45 23.44
N GLY A 63 0.21 -3.90 24.31
CA GLY A 63 -0.05 -2.44 24.34
C GLY A 63 1.24 -1.62 24.56
N ARG A 64 2.21 -2.17 25.31
CA ARG A 64 3.54 -1.55 25.47
C ARG A 64 4.31 -1.49 24.16
N LEU A 65 4.29 -2.56 23.36
CA LEU A 65 4.94 -2.57 22.05
C LEU A 65 4.33 -1.51 21.12
N LEU A 66 3.00 -1.44 21.06
CA LEU A 66 2.29 -0.43 20.25
C LEU A 66 2.65 0.98 20.69
N ALA A 67 2.71 1.24 22.01
CA ALA A 67 3.11 2.54 22.54
C ALA A 67 4.57 2.90 22.18
N VAL A 68 5.50 1.94 22.27
CA VAL A 68 6.90 2.16 21.87
C VAL A 68 7.03 2.42 20.38
N ALA A 69 6.34 1.65 19.54
CA ALA A 69 6.34 1.85 18.08
C ALA A 69 5.74 3.22 17.72
N ALA A 70 4.64 3.64 18.36
CA ALA A 70 4.05 4.96 18.17
C ALA A 70 4.99 6.08 18.63
N ALA A 71 5.63 5.95 19.80
CA ALA A 71 6.57 6.95 20.31
C ALA A 71 7.81 7.08 19.43
N ALA A 72 8.37 5.97 18.94
CA ALA A 72 9.50 5.97 18.01
C ALA A 72 9.12 6.65 16.68
N THR A 73 7.95 6.31 16.14
CA THR A 73 7.41 6.90 14.92
C THR A 73 7.22 8.42 15.07
N ALA A 74 6.59 8.85 16.16
CA ALA A 74 6.39 10.27 16.46
C ALA A 74 7.72 11.02 16.66
N SER A 75 8.72 10.38 17.27
CA SER A 75 10.05 10.96 17.48
C SER A 75 10.79 11.19 16.15
N VAL A 76 10.71 10.23 15.22
CA VAL A 76 11.25 10.39 13.86
C VAL A 76 10.56 11.52 13.12
N ALA A 77 9.22 11.54 13.13
CA ALA A 77 8.44 12.60 12.50
C ALA A 77 8.80 13.99 13.06
N LEU A 78 8.90 14.12 14.38
CA LEU A 78 9.28 15.36 15.06
C LEU A 78 10.70 15.80 14.71
N THR A 79 11.66 14.87 14.66
CA THR A 79 13.04 15.19 14.31
C THR A 79 13.15 15.72 12.88
N ILE A 80 12.40 15.13 11.96
CA ILE A 80 12.29 15.60 10.58
C ILE A 80 11.62 16.97 10.53
N SER A 81 10.53 17.21 11.28
CA SER A 81 9.88 18.52 11.34
C SER A 81 10.83 19.61 11.86
N ILE A 82 11.65 19.29 12.86
CA ILE A 82 12.67 20.20 13.40
C ILE A 82 13.76 20.47 12.35
N ALA A 83 14.20 19.44 11.62
CA ALA A 83 15.16 19.57 10.53
C ALA A 83 14.63 20.48 9.41
N ASP A 84 13.36 20.31 9.02
CA ASP A 84 12.67 21.15 8.04
C ASP A 84 12.56 22.61 8.52
N ALA A 85 12.10 22.83 9.76
CA ALA A 85 11.98 24.15 10.36
C ALA A 85 13.32 24.90 10.49
N ARG A 86 14.45 24.17 10.50
CA ARG A 86 15.80 24.75 10.50
C ARG A 86 16.30 25.12 9.10
N GLY A 87 15.50 24.91 8.05
CA GLY A 87 15.87 25.23 6.68
C GLY A 87 16.93 24.31 6.11
N LEU A 88 17.02 23.06 6.58
CA LEU A 88 17.85 22.06 5.90
C LEU A 88 17.29 21.82 4.50
N ALA A 89 18.17 21.54 3.54
CA ALA A 89 17.80 21.35 2.14
C ALA A 89 18.38 20.06 1.59
N TRP A 90 17.72 19.51 0.57
CA TRP A 90 18.25 18.38 -0.19
C TRP A 90 19.50 18.78 -0.98
N PRO A 91 20.44 17.84 -1.20
CA PRO A 91 21.61 18.12 -2.02
C PRO A 91 21.20 18.34 -3.50
N PRO A 92 21.80 19.32 -4.20
CA PRO A 92 21.47 19.60 -5.60
C PRO A 92 21.66 18.40 -6.56
N SER A 93 22.54 17.46 -6.20
CA SER A 93 22.80 16.25 -6.99
C SER A 93 21.62 15.27 -7.05
N TRP A 94 20.58 15.47 -6.24
CA TRP A 94 19.37 14.63 -6.23
C TRP A 94 18.30 15.08 -7.22
N ASP A 95 18.51 16.18 -7.95
CA ASP A 95 17.63 16.62 -9.04
C ASP A 95 16.18 16.88 -8.58
N THR A 96 16.05 17.44 -7.37
CA THR A 96 14.78 17.64 -6.65
C THR A 96 13.87 18.70 -7.30
N ASP A 97 14.43 19.54 -8.16
CA ASP A 97 13.72 20.66 -8.79
C ASP A 97 12.91 20.26 -10.03
N ARG A 98 12.96 18.99 -10.44
CA ARG A 98 12.10 18.44 -11.49
C ARG A 98 10.68 18.18 -10.97
N THR A 99 9.91 19.24 -10.79
CA THR A 99 8.53 19.16 -10.27
C THR A 99 7.53 18.55 -11.26
N CYS A 100 7.85 18.52 -12.56
CA CYS A 100 6.97 17.99 -13.59
C CYS A 100 6.57 16.54 -13.33
N THR A 101 7.51 15.67 -12.92
CA THR A 101 7.21 14.25 -12.69
C THR A 101 6.26 14.06 -11.50
N TYR A 102 6.43 14.79 -10.41
CA TYR A 102 5.52 14.70 -9.26
C TYR A 102 4.10 15.13 -9.61
N HIS A 103 3.96 16.30 -10.24
CA HIS A 103 2.66 16.94 -10.46
C HIS A 103 1.80 16.25 -11.51
N VAL A 104 2.40 15.40 -12.36
CA VAL A 104 1.63 14.51 -13.24
C VAL A 104 1.04 13.32 -12.49
N MET A 105 1.58 12.94 -11.34
CA MET A 105 1.08 11.80 -10.54
C MET A 105 0.20 12.25 -9.38
N PHE A 106 0.57 13.36 -8.72
CA PHE A 106 0.00 13.76 -7.45
C PHE A 106 -0.45 15.23 -7.46
N CYS A 107 -1.41 15.52 -6.59
CA CYS A 107 -2.04 16.84 -6.46
C CYS A 107 -1.38 17.76 -5.44
N GLU A 108 -0.59 17.23 -4.52
CA GLU A 108 -0.01 18.02 -3.44
C GLU A 108 0.98 19.08 -3.99
N PRO A 109 0.85 20.36 -3.60
CA PRO A 109 1.75 21.41 -4.06
C PRO A 109 3.18 21.19 -3.56
N THR A 110 4.18 21.58 -4.35
CA THR A 110 5.60 21.51 -3.96
C THR A 110 5.99 22.72 -3.14
N GLN A 111 6.50 22.49 -1.92
CA GLN A 111 7.08 23.50 -1.05
C GLN A 111 8.60 23.61 -1.30
N ALA A 112 9.01 24.31 -2.37
CA ALA A 112 10.39 24.27 -2.87
C ALA A 112 11.48 24.72 -1.86
N SER A 113 11.13 25.58 -0.90
CA SER A 113 12.01 26.08 0.16
C SER A 113 12.14 25.16 1.39
N HIS A 114 11.42 24.03 1.40
CA HIS A 114 11.37 23.11 2.53
C HIS A 114 12.16 21.83 2.25
N LEU A 115 12.68 21.22 3.32
CA LEU A 115 13.19 19.85 3.31
C LEU A 115 12.07 18.87 3.00
N VAL A 116 10.88 19.08 3.57
CA VAL A 116 9.70 18.25 3.29
C VAL A 116 8.83 18.96 2.27
N ARG A 117 9.10 18.69 1.00
CA ARG A 117 8.42 19.37 -0.12
C ARG A 117 6.93 19.04 -0.24
N HIS A 118 6.52 17.87 0.23
CA HIS A 118 5.13 17.37 0.18
C HIS A 118 4.76 16.74 1.53
N VAL A 119 4.35 17.58 2.47
CA VAL A 119 4.11 17.25 3.88
C VAL A 119 3.11 16.10 4.05
N GLY A 120 1.97 16.17 3.38
CA GLY A 120 0.91 15.17 3.49
C GLY A 120 1.37 13.79 3.04
N ASN A 121 1.84 13.72 1.80
CA ASN A 121 2.30 12.47 1.22
C ASN A 121 3.53 11.93 1.95
N ALA A 122 4.48 12.78 2.35
CA ALA A 122 5.67 12.36 3.09
C ALA A 122 5.31 11.79 4.48
N TYR A 123 4.55 12.52 5.29
CA TYR A 123 4.24 12.08 6.66
C TYR A 123 3.20 10.96 6.71
N SER A 124 2.37 10.76 5.69
CA SER A 124 1.50 9.57 5.64
C SER A 124 2.26 8.23 5.71
N ASN A 125 3.52 8.22 5.26
CA ASN A 125 4.40 7.04 5.29
C ASN A 125 4.85 6.62 6.70
N VAL A 126 4.59 7.44 7.73
CA VAL A 126 4.81 7.04 9.13
C VAL A 126 3.97 5.81 9.52
N ALA A 127 2.86 5.55 8.80
CA ALA A 127 2.07 4.34 8.97
C ALA A 127 2.89 3.07 8.64
N TYR A 128 3.73 3.10 7.61
CA TYR A 128 4.63 2.01 7.26
C TYR A 128 5.74 1.81 8.30
N LEU A 129 6.30 2.91 8.84
CA LEU A 129 7.27 2.86 9.92
C LEU A 129 6.67 2.20 11.17
N PHE A 130 5.48 2.65 11.57
CA PHE A 130 4.74 2.07 12.69
C PHE A 130 4.44 0.58 12.47
N ALA A 131 3.98 0.20 11.26
CA ALA A 131 3.70 -1.17 10.90
C ALA A 131 4.96 -2.05 10.97
N GLY A 132 6.07 -1.60 10.37
CA GLY A 132 7.36 -2.33 10.39
C GLY A 132 7.89 -2.55 11.80
N LEU A 133 7.90 -1.51 12.64
CA LEU A 133 8.31 -1.63 14.05
C LEU A 133 7.41 -2.58 14.83
N THR A 134 6.10 -2.55 14.58
CA THR A 134 5.12 -3.42 15.23
C THR A 134 5.31 -4.89 14.81
N VAL A 135 5.50 -5.15 13.51
CA VAL A 135 5.79 -6.49 12.98
C VAL A 135 7.07 -7.06 13.60
N LEU A 136 8.17 -6.30 13.58
CA LEU A 136 9.45 -6.72 14.16
C LEU A 136 9.36 -6.97 15.67
N GLY A 137 8.70 -6.07 16.41
CA GLY A 137 8.50 -6.23 17.84
C GLY A 137 7.64 -7.44 18.19
N SER A 138 6.64 -7.75 17.36
CA SER A 138 5.76 -8.90 17.55
C SER A 138 6.44 -10.25 17.34
N GLN A 139 7.66 -10.26 16.78
CA GLN A 139 8.48 -11.48 16.65
C GLN A 139 9.15 -11.88 17.97
N ARG A 140 9.39 -10.93 18.88
CA ARG A 140 10.11 -11.20 20.14
C ARG A 140 9.31 -12.02 21.14
N THR A 141 8.00 -12.00 21.01
CA THR A 141 7.04 -12.56 21.97
C THR A 141 6.50 -13.91 21.54
N HIS A 142 6.74 -14.32 20.29
CA HIS A 142 6.18 -15.55 19.75
C HIS A 142 7.15 -16.22 18.78
N HIS A 143 7.48 -17.49 19.03
CA HIS A 143 8.26 -18.31 18.08
C HIS A 143 7.35 -18.73 16.93
N SER A 144 7.14 -17.83 15.96
CA SER A 144 6.54 -18.20 14.69
C SER A 144 7.53 -19.03 13.87
N PRO A 145 7.12 -20.14 13.25
CA PRO A 145 7.97 -20.83 12.28
C PRO A 145 8.29 -19.97 11.06
N LEU A 146 7.46 -18.97 10.77
CA LEU A 146 7.65 -17.97 9.74
C LEU A 146 8.49 -16.77 10.23
N TYR A 147 9.25 -16.91 11.33
CA TYR A 147 10.04 -15.82 11.89
C TYR A 147 10.94 -15.12 10.87
N ILE A 148 11.69 -15.86 10.06
CA ILE A 148 12.60 -15.29 9.05
C ILE A 148 11.84 -14.43 8.03
N PRO A 149 10.82 -14.96 7.31
CA PRO A 149 10.07 -14.14 6.36
C PRO A 149 9.33 -12.97 7.02
N ASP A 150 8.88 -13.11 8.28
CA ASP A 150 8.25 -12.03 9.05
C ASP A 150 9.21 -10.89 9.38
N VAL A 151 10.44 -11.23 9.78
CA VAL A 151 11.51 -10.24 10.00
C VAL A 151 11.84 -9.54 8.69
N CYS A 152 12.01 -10.29 7.59
CA CYS A 152 12.27 -9.70 6.28
C CYS A 152 11.13 -8.77 5.84
N PHE A 153 9.87 -9.13 6.06
CA PHE A 153 8.72 -8.27 5.79
C PHE A 153 8.73 -7.00 6.65
N GLY A 154 8.99 -7.13 7.96
CA GLY A 154 9.11 -5.99 8.86
C GLY A 154 10.22 -5.02 8.42
N LEU A 155 11.38 -5.54 7.99
CA LEU A 155 12.48 -4.73 7.43
C LEU A 155 12.10 -4.09 6.09
N ALA A 156 11.39 -4.81 5.22
CA ALA A 156 10.89 -4.25 3.96
C ALA A 156 9.88 -3.11 4.19
N LEU A 157 9.02 -3.20 5.20
CA LEU A 157 8.14 -2.10 5.62
C LEU A 157 8.93 -0.88 6.10
N LEU A 158 10.01 -1.07 6.85
CA LEU A 158 10.89 0.03 7.26
C LEU A 158 11.59 0.65 6.04
N ALA A 159 12.06 -0.18 5.10
CA ALA A 159 12.66 0.29 3.86
C ALA A 159 11.65 1.08 3.00
N LEU A 160 10.39 0.63 2.92
CA LEU A 160 9.31 1.36 2.25
C LEU A 160 9.06 2.71 2.91
N ALA A 161 8.94 2.73 4.25
CA ALA A 161 8.73 3.96 4.99
C ALA A 161 9.81 5.01 4.69
N VAL A 162 11.07 4.58 4.62
CA VAL A 162 12.20 5.46 4.27
C VAL A 162 12.16 5.88 2.80
N ALA A 163 12.05 4.93 1.87
CA ALA A 163 12.07 5.21 0.44
C ALA A 163 10.91 6.12 0.02
N SER A 164 9.69 5.83 0.48
CA SER A 164 8.50 6.64 0.18
C SER A 164 8.57 8.01 0.85
N PHE A 165 9.03 8.09 2.11
CA PHE A 165 9.27 9.38 2.75
C PHE A 165 10.27 10.21 1.94
N LEU A 166 11.42 9.64 1.56
CA LEU A 166 12.43 10.34 0.78
C LEU A 166 11.90 10.78 -0.59
N TRP A 167 11.14 9.93 -1.27
CA TRP A 167 10.51 10.28 -2.55
C TRP A 167 9.59 11.50 -2.40
N HIS A 168 8.63 11.45 -1.48
CA HIS A 168 7.68 12.55 -1.29
C HIS A 168 8.31 13.79 -0.65
N ALA A 169 9.29 13.64 0.24
CA ALA A 169 9.96 14.79 0.85
C ALA A 169 10.89 15.51 -0.15
N SER A 170 11.54 14.78 -1.06
CA SER A 170 12.56 15.34 -1.96
C SER A 170 12.08 15.60 -3.39
N ASN A 171 11.10 14.85 -3.88
CA ASN A 171 10.77 14.78 -5.30
C ASN A 171 11.96 14.31 -6.19
N ALA A 172 12.84 13.45 -5.68
CA ALA A 172 13.95 12.89 -6.47
C ALA A 172 13.50 11.63 -7.24
N PRO A 173 13.41 11.64 -8.59
CA PRO A 173 12.85 10.52 -9.37
C PRO A 173 13.59 9.19 -9.16
N LYS A 174 14.90 9.24 -8.92
CA LYS A 174 15.72 8.06 -8.62
C LYS A 174 15.24 7.30 -7.38
N VAL A 175 14.76 8.04 -6.37
CA VAL A 175 14.23 7.44 -5.13
C VAL A 175 12.88 6.78 -5.39
N HIS A 176 12.08 7.32 -6.31
CA HIS A 176 10.77 6.76 -6.66
C HIS A 176 10.86 5.33 -7.22
N TYR A 177 11.89 5.00 -8.00
CA TYR A 177 12.11 3.62 -8.46
C TYR A 177 12.31 2.62 -7.32
N VAL A 178 13.01 3.05 -6.27
CA VAL A 178 13.24 2.26 -5.06
C VAL A 178 11.94 2.15 -4.26
N ASP A 179 11.22 3.26 -4.10
CA ASP A 179 9.92 3.29 -3.44
C ASP A 179 8.95 2.27 -4.06
N LEU A 180 8.78 2.31 -5.39
CA LEU A 180 7.93 1.36 -6.11
C LEU A 180 8.41 -0.09 -5.95
N ALA A 181 9.71 -0.36 -6.06
CA ALA A 181 10.23 -1.73 -5.91
C ALA A 181 9.89 -2.33 -4.54
N VAL A 182 10.07 -1.53 -3.48
CA VAL A 182 9.80 -1.97 -2.12
C VAL A 182 8.29 -2.03 -1.85
N MET A 183 7.51 -1.10 -2.38
CA MET A 183 6.04 -1.10 -2.27
C MET A 183 5.43 -2.38 -2.84
N GLU A 184 5.81 -2.73 -4.06
CA GLU A 184 5.34 -3.95 -4.73
C GLU A 184 5.74 -5.22 -3.96
N THR A 185 6.94 -5.21 -3.38
CA THR A 185 7.46 -6.29 -2.53
C THR A 185 6.60 -6.47 -1.28
N VAL A 186 6.30 -5.40 -0.53
CA VAL A 186 5.53 -5.52 0.72
C VAL A 186 4.06 -5.88 0.47
N ILE A 187 3.46 -5.36 -0.61
CA ILE A 187 2.08 -5.69 -0.98
C ILE A 187 1.96 -7.18 -1.32
N SER A 188 2.95 -7.71 -2.05
CA SER A 188 2.98 -9.11 -2.48
C SER A 188 3.21 -10.11 -1.34
N TYR A 189 3.96 -9.71 -0.30
CA TYR A 189 4.31 -10.60 0.81
C TYR A 189 3.09 -11.22 1.50
N LEU A 190 2.05 -10.43 1.77
CA LEU A 190 0.87 -10.95 2.48
C LEU A 190 0.11 -11.98 1.65
N GLN A 191 -0.03 -11.74 0.34
CA GLN A 191 -0.63 -12.70 -0.59
C GLN A 191 0.16 -14.00 -0.60
N LEU A 192 1.48 -13.90 -0.68
CA LEU A 192 2.38 -15.04 -0.61
C LEU A 192 2.19 -15.81 0.70
N ARG A 193 2.10 -15.11 1.84
CA ARG A 193 1.92 -15.76 3.14
C ARG A 193 0.59 -16.49 3.26
N TYR A 194 -0.52 -15.88 2.83
CA TYR A 194 -1.81 -16.57 2.78
C TYR A 194 -1.75 -17.82 1.89
N ALA A 195 -1.10 -17.73 0.73
CA ALA A 195 -0.92 -18.86 -0.17
C ALA A 195 -0.08 -19.98 0.47
N CYS A 196 1.04 -19.66 1.11
CA CYS A 196 1.87 -20.63 1.82
C CYS A 196 1.10 -21.33 2.94
N LEU A 197 0.31 -20.59 3.72
CA LEU A 197 -0.56 -21.17 4.75
C LEU A 197 -1.61 -22.11 4.15
N ALA A 198 -2.26 -21.70 3.05
CA ALA A 198 -3.26 -22.52 2.37
C ALA A 198 -2.65 -23.84 1.85
N ILE A 199 -1.46 -23.77 1.24
CA ILE A 199 -0.70 -24.93 0.75
C ILE A 199 -0.30 -25.83 1.93
N HIS A 200 0.27 -25.25 2.99
CA HIS A 200 0.67 -25.99 4.19
C HIS A 200 -0.49 -26.81 4.76
N ARG A 201 -1.67 -26.20 4.90
CA ARG A 201 -2.87 -26.86 5.43
C ARG A 201 -3.44 -27.91 4.48
N SER A 202 -3.46 -27.61 3.18
CA SER A 202 -4.03 -28.52 2.17
C SER A 202 -3.17 -29.78 1.96
N PHE A 203 -1.85 -29.63 1.95
CA PHE A 203 -0.90 -30.71 1.67
C PHE A 203 -0.21 -31.27 2.93
N ARG A 204 -0.55 -30.76 4.12
CA ARG A 204 0.05 -31.17 5.40
C ARG A 204 1.58 -31.10 5.39
N LEU A 205 2.12 -30.03 4.80
CA LEU A 205 3.56 -29.82 4.73
C LEU A 205 4.17 -29.69 6.13
N SER A 206 5.47 -29.98 6.27
CA SER A 206 6.16 -29.66 7.51
C SER A 206 6.22 -28.15 7.70
N VAL A 207 6.20 -27.71 8.95
CA VAL A 207 6.32 -26.31 9.34
C VAL A 207 7.61 -25.66 8.83
N SER A 208 8.71 -26.43 8.77
CA SER A 208 9.98 -25.95 8.22
C SER A 208 9.90 -25.75 6.70
N THR A 209 9.21 -26.64 5.98
CA THR A 209 9.02 -26.53 4.53
C THR A 209 8.23 -25.28 4.17
N GLU A 210 7.17 -24.98 4.91
CA GLU A 210 6.37 -23.75 4.73
C GLU A 210 7.23 -22.49 4.89
N ALA A 211 8.04 -22.43 5.95
CA ALA A 211 8.93 -21.30 6.22
C ALA A 211 9.95 -21.08 5.11
N TRP A 212 10.59 -22.15 4.63
CA TRP A 212 11.55 -22.06 3.54
C TRP A 212 10.90 -21.69 2.21
N LEU A 213 9.71 -22.24 1.91
CA LEU A 213 8.95 -21.89 0.71
C LEU A 213 8.58 -20.40 0.71
N CYS A 214 8.03 -19.90 1.82
CA CYS A 214 7.68 -18.49 1.98
C CYS A 214 8.91 -17.59 1.85
N THR A 215 10.02 -17.96 2.48
CA THR A 215 11.28 -17.21 2.38
C THR A 215 11.80 -17.16 0.94
N ALA A 216 11.88 -18.31 0.27
CA ALA A 216 12.41 -18.41 -1.10
C ALA A 216 11.56 -17.61 -2.09
N LEU A 217 10.23 -17.71 -2.00
CA LEU A 217 9.32 -16.96 -2.85
C LEU A 217 9.39 -15.46 -2.55
N PHE A 218 9.53 -15.05 -1.29
CA PHE A 218 9.70 -13.64 -0.94
C PHE A 218 11.01 -13.08 -1.48
N THR A 219 12.13 -13.80 -1.33
CA THR A 219 13.42 -13.41 -1.91
C THR A 219 13.34 -13.30 -3.44
N ALA A 220 12.65 -14.23 -4.11
CA ALA A 220 12.45 -14.18 -5.56
C ALA A 220 11.67 -12.93 -5.98
N ILE A 221 10.60 -12.57 -5.26
CA ILE A 221 9.84 -11.34 -5.50
C ILE A 221 10.72 -10.10 -5.30
N VAL A 222 11.47 -10.02 -4.22
CA VAL A 222 12.40 -8.90 -3.96
C VAL A 222 13.39 -8.75 -5.11
N ALA A 223 14.01 -9.85 -5.56
CA ALA A 223 14.98 -9.84 -6.65
C ALA A 223 14.33 -9.36 -7.96
N TYR A 224 13.18 -9.94 -8.32
CA TYR A 224 12.43 -9.57 -9.51
C TYR A 224 12.02 -8.08 -9.53
N GLN A 225 11.46 -7.57 -8.42
CA GLN A 225 11.05 -6.17 -8.35
C GLN A 225 12.24 -5.21 -8.39
N THR A 226 13.37 -5.60 -7.79
CA THR A 226 14.61 -4.82 -7.86
C THR A 226 15.14 -4.74 -9.29
N GLU A 227 15.21 -5.87 -9.99
CA GLU A 227 15.66 -5.95 -11.38
C GLU A 227 14.73 -5.15 -12.32
N LEU A 228 13.41 -5.32 -12.17
CA LEU A 228 12.42 -4.59 -12.95
C LEU A 228 12.55 -3.06 -12.75
N SER A 229 12.71 -2.60 -11.51
CA SER A 229 12.93 -1.18 -11.23
C SER A 229 14.27 -0.67 -11.73
N ALA A 230 15.32 -1.48 -11.69
CA ALA A 230 16.62 -1.12 -12.27
C ALA A 230 16.52 -0.95 -13.79
N HIS A 231 15.81 -1.84 -14.49
CA HIS A 231 15.54 -1.69 -15.92
C HIS A 231 14.71 -0.45 -16.23
N ARG A 232 13.67 -0.16 -15.45
CA ARG A 232 12.85 1.05 -15.59
C ARG A 232 13.65 2.33 -15.39
N TRP A 233 14.60 2.34 -14.45
CA TRP A 233 15.54 3.43 -14.27
C TRP A 233 16.47 3.55 -15.49
N GLN A 234 17.12 2.49 -15.92
CA GLN A 234 18.02 2.53 -17.09
C GLN A 234 17.31 3.02 -18.36
N ALA A 235 16.04 2.67 -18.52
CA ALA A 235 15.20 3.13 -19.63
C ALA A 235 14.70 4.58 -19.49
N GLY A 236 14.95 5.24 -18.35
CA GLY A 236 14.48 6.60 -18.07
C GLY A 236 12.96 6.71 -18.06
N SER A 237 12.25 5.67 -17.61
CA SER A 237 10.78 5.58 -17.78
C SER A 237 10.00 6.68 -17.08
N MET A 238 10.52 7.27 -15.99
CA MET A 238 9.91 8.40 -15.29
C MET A 238 10.37 9.76 -15.83
N GLU A 239 11.53 9.79 -16.48
CA GLU A 239 12.14 10.97 -17.09
C GLU A 239 11.60 11.25 -18.50
N ASN A 240 11.24 10.19 -19.24
CA ASN A 240 10.76 10.27 -20.63
C ASN A 240 9.25 10.50 -20.76
N GLY A 241 8.58 10.81 -19.64
CA GLY A 241 7.14 11.02 -19.56
C GLY A 241 6.46 9.90 -18.80
N PHE A 242 5.83 10.23 -17.67
CA PHE A 242 5.10 9.25 -16.86
C PHE A 242 3.77 8.90 -17.56
N PRO A 243 3.44 7.60 -17.72
CA PRO A 243 2.20 7.18 -18.35
C PRO A 243 1.02 7.32 -17.37
N THR A 244 0.58 8.55 -17.14
CA THR A 244 -0.62 8.84 -16.34
C THR A 244 -1.86 8.26 -17.00
N GLY A 245 -2.92 8.00 -16.22
CA GLY A 245 -4.21 7.60 -16.77
C GLY A 245 -4.67 8.55 -17.89
N ARG A 246 -4.50 9.87 -17.70
CA ARG A 246 -4.83 10.87 -18.72
C ARG A 246 -3.96 10.80 -19.97
N SER A 247 -2.64 10.59 -19.85
CA SER A 247 -1.77 10.47 -21.04
C SER A 247 -2.01 9.14 -21.78
N ARG A 248 -2.33 8.06 -21.07
CA ARG A 248 -2.71 6.77 -21.66
C ARG A 248 -4.08 6.82 -22.32
N LEU A 249 -5.05 7.54 -21.74
CA LEU A 249 -6.36 7.78 -22.34
C LEU A 249 -6.30 8.70 -23.57
N ALA A 250 -5.38 9.67 -23.58
CA ALA A 250 -5.18 10.59 -24.69
C ALA A 250 -4.32 10.02 -25.84
N GLY A 251 -3.60 8.91 -25.60
CA GLY A 251 -2.81 8.24 -26.64
C GLY A 251 -3.70 7.57 -27.69
N GLU A 252 -3.17 7.38 -28.91
CA GLU A 252 -3.92 6.86 -30.08
C GLU A 252 -4.54 5.46 -29.87
N GLY A 253 -4.12 4.72 -28.84
CA GLY A 253 -4.66 3.41 -28.48
C GLY A 253 -5.62 3.39 -27.28
N GLY A 254 -5.75 4.49 -26.52
CA GLY A 254 -6.48 4.53 -25.26
C GLY A 254 -5.99 3.51 -24.21
N LEU A 255 -6.76 3.38 -23.12
CA LEU A 255 -6.60 2.29 -22.16
C LEU A 255 -7.53 1.12 -22.53
N PRO A 256 -7.03 -0.12 -22.65
CA PRO A 256 -7.91 -1.26 -22.82
C PRO A 256 -8.91 -1.35 -21.65
N LEU A 257 -10.20 -1.52 -21.96
CA LEU A 257 -11.27 -1.62 -20.93
C LEU A 257 -10.94 -2.71 -19.89
N PHE A 258 -10.34 -3.82 -20.34
CA PHE A 258 -9.92 -4.90 -19.46
C PHE A 258 -8.91 -4.45 -18.40
N GLU A 259 -7.92 -3.62 -18.74
CA GLU A 259 -6.95 -3.10 -17.77
C GLU A 259 -7.62 -2.20 -16.75
N VAL A 260 -8.55 -1.35 -17.19
CA VAL A 260 -9.34 -0.49 -16.30
C VAL A 260 -10.18 -1.34 -15.35
N CYS A 261 -10.86 -2.37 -15.85
CA CYS A 261 -11.63 -3.29 -15.04
C CYS A 261 -10.76 -4.06 -14.03
N LEU A 262 -9.58 -4.55 -14.45
CA LEU A 262 -8.64 -5.21 -13.54
C LEU A 262 -8.16 -4.26 -12.44
N PHE A 263 -7.80 -3.04 -12.81
CA PHE A 263 -7.32 -2.03 -11.87
C PHE A 263 -8.39 -1.71 -10.82
N ILE A 264 -9.63 -1.50 -11.25
CA ILE A 264 -10.77 -1.29 -10.35
C ILE A 264 -11.05 -2.53 -9.48
N ALA A 265 -10.94 -3.74 -10.05
CA ALA A 265 -11.18 -5.00 -9.35
C ALA A 265 -10.03 -5.42 -8.42
N THR A 266 -8.90 -4.71 -8.39
CA THR A 266 -7.71 -5.07 -7.61
C THR A 266 -8.02 -5.40 -6.14
N PRO A 267 -8.84 -4.64 -5.39
CA PRO A 267 -9.16 -4.98 -4.00
C PRO A 267 -9.86 -6.34 -3.86
N ILE A 268 -10.73 -6.68 -4.82
CA ILE A 268 -11.43 -7.98 -4.86
C ILE A 268 -10.40 -9.09 -5.10
N LEU A 269 -9.55 -8.91 -6.13
CA LEU A 269 -8.51 -9.89 -6.49
C LEU A 269 -7.53 -10.11 -5.33
N TYR A 270 -7.13 -9.03 -4.64
CA TYR A 270 -6.26 -9.09 -3.47
C TYR A 270 -6.90 -9.85 -2.30
N TYR A 271 -8.22 -9.90 -2.21
CA TYR A 271 -8.92 -10.62 -1.15
C TYR A 271 -9.20 -12.10 -1.46
N LEU A 272 -9.01 -12.54 -2.71
CA LEU A 272 -9.21 -13.94 -3.09
C LEU A 272 -8.26 -14.91 -2.37
N VAL A 273 -6.97 -14.56 -2.24
CA VAL A 273 -5.98 -15.44 -1.58
C VAL A 273 -6.24 -15.59 -0.08
N PRO A 274 -6.54 -14.51 0.68
CA PRO A 274 -7.03 -14.64 2.05
C PRO A 274 -8.24 -15.57 2.18
N CYS A 275 -9.24 -15.46 1.29
CA CYS A 275 -10.41 -16.35 1.30
C CYS A 275 -10.01 -17.83 1.12
N MET A 276 -9.11 -18.13 0.17
CA MET A 276 -8.59 -19.48 -0.03
C MET A 276 -7.88 -20.02 1.23
N ALA A 277 -7.10 -19.18 1.91
CA ALA A 277 -6.44 -19.55 3.16
C ALA A 277 -7.43 -19.80 4.31
N MET A 278 -8.51 -19.02 4.41
CA MET A 278 -9.58 -19.25 5.38
C MET A 278 -10.28 -20.60 5.13
N LEU A 279 -10.59 -20.91 3.86
CA LEU A 279 -11.19 -22.19 3.48
C LEU A 279 -10.25 -23.36 3.79
N ALA A 280 -8.98 -23.26 3.41
CA ALA A 280 -7.98 -24.31 3.63
C ALA A 280 -7.67 -24.54 5.13
N SER A 281 -7.71 -23.47 5.94
CA SER A 281 -7.49 -23.57 7.39
C SER A 281 -8.72 -24.05 8.17
N GLY A 282 -9.90 -24.07 7.55
CA GLY A 282 -11.16 -24.34 8.24
C GLY A 282 -11.48 -23.28 9.30
N SER A 283 -10.97 -22.05 9.14
CA SER A 283 -11.13 -20.96 10.10
C SER A 283 -11.21 -19.60 9.43
N VAL A 284 -11.95 -18.68 10.07
CA VAL A 284 -11.93 -17.26 9.73
C VAL A 284 -10.90 -16.46 10.51
N GLY A 285 -10.16 -17.05 11.45
CA GLY A 285 -9.20 -16.32 12.29
C GLY A 285 -9.87 -15.14 13.02
N SER A 286 -9.15 -14.04 13.17
CA SER A 286 -9.68 -12.80 13.75
C SER A 286 -10.48 -12.00 12.73
N LEU A 287 -11.81 -12.13 12.80
CA LEU A 287 -12.75 -11.40 11.94
C LEU A 287 -12.59 -9.87 12.04
N ARG A 288 -12.25 -9.34 13.23
CA ARG A 288 -12.02 -7.91 13.43
C ARG A 288 -10.84 -7.41 12.59
N LEU A 289 -9.73 -8.12 12.63
CA LEU A 289 -8.54 -7.77 11.84
C LEU A 289 -8.80 -7.91 10.34
N ALA A 290 -9.52 -8.96 9.93
CA ALA A 290 -9.95 -9.14 8.55
C ALA A 290 -10.80 -7.94 8.07
N THR A 291 -11.80 -7.56 8.86
CA THR A 291 -12.73 -6.47 8.52
C THR A 291 -12.00 -5.14 8.40
N VAL A 292 -11.12 -4.81 9.35
CA VAL A 292 -10.33 -3.57 9.28
C VAL A 292 -9.39 -3.58 8.07
N SER A 293 -8.75 -4.71 7.79
CA SER A 293 -7.87 -4.84 6.62
C SER A 293 -8.63 -4.61 5.30
N ILE A 294 -9.79 -5.24 5.13
CA ILE A 294 -10.61 -5.09 3.92
C ILE A 294 -11.15 -3.67 3.80
N ALA A 295 -11.69 -3.11 4.88
CA ALA A 295 -12.25 -1.77 4.88
C ALA A 295 -11.19 -0.71 4.57
N SER A 296 -9.99 -0.83 5.15
CA SER A 296 -8.87 0.08 4.87
C SER A 296 -8.34 -0.09 3.45
N LEU A 297 -8.21 -1.31 2.93
CA LEU A 297 -7.80 -1.57 1.55
C LEU A 297 -8.73 -0.89 0.56
N ILE A 298 -10.04 -1.10 0.71
CA ILE A 298 -11.04 -0.58 -0.22
C ILE A 298 -11.11 0.92 -0.12
N THR A 299 -11.23 1.46 1.10
CA THR A 299 -11.29 2.91 1.27
C THR A 299 -10.04 3.58 0.72
N GLY A 300 -8.85 3.00 0.95
CA GLY A 300 -7.60 3.48 0.39
C GLY A 300 -7.60 3.43 -1.13
N TRP A 301 -8.03 2.30 -1.72
CA TRP A 301 -8.05 2.11 -3.17
C TRP A 301 -9.06 3.03 -3.88
N GLU A 302 -10.26 3.20 -3.32
CA GLU A 302 -11.27 4.12 -3.86
C GLU A 302 -10.76 5.56 -3.86
N VAL A 303 -10.03 5.96 -2.81
CA VAL A 303 -9.39 7.27 -2.76
C VAL A 303 -8.23 7.36 -3.76
N HIS A 304 -7.42 6.31 -3.88
CA HIS A 304 -6.34 6.22 -4.87
C HIS A 304 -6.85 6.34 -6.32
N LEU A 305 -8.03 5.78 -6.63
CA LEU A 305 -8.69 5.95 -7.92
C LEU A 305 -8.96 7.42 -8.27
N LEU A 306 -9.11 8.30 -7.26
CA LEU A 306 -9.35 9.73 -7.49
C LEU A 306 -8.07 10.52 -7.81
N GLU A 307 -6.88 9.94 -7.65
CA GLU A 307 -5.61 10.62 -7.94
C GLU A 307 -5.44 10.98 -9.42
N ARG A 308 -4.60 12.00 -9.68
CA ARG A 308 -4.17 12.40 -11.04
C ARG A 308 -3.62 11.24 -11.85
N TRP A 309 -2.89 10.35 -11.19
CA TRP A 309 -2.35 9.16 -11.81
C TRP A 309 -3.44 8.22 -12.34
N ALA A 310 -4.56 8.06 -11.62
CA ALA A 310 -5.63 7.13 -11.93
C ALA A 310 -6.73 7.78 -12.79
N LEU A 311 -7.72 8.43 -12.16
CA LEU A 311 -8.86 9.05 -12.86
C LEU A 311 -8.81 10.58 -12.90
N ASP A 312 -7.84 11.20 -12.20
CA ASP A 312 -7.74 12.65 -12.02
C ASP A 312 -9.07 13.28 -11.59
N GLY A 313 -9.70 12.66 -10.59
CA GLY A 313 -11.06 12.99 -10.14
C GLY A 313 -11.10 13.96 -8.97
N LEU A 314 -10.05 14.00 -8.12
CA LEU A 314 -10.01 14.87 -6.95
C LEU A 314 -8.62 15.48 -6.75
N CYS A 315 -8.57 16.81 -6.80
CA CYS A 315 -7.38 17.58 -6.50
C CYS A 315 -7.71 18.62 -5.44
N ILE A 316 -7.06 18.55 -4.28
CA ILE A 316 -7.19 19.54 -3.21
C ILE A 316 -5.88 20.35 -3.15
N PRO A 317 -5.71 21.38 -4.00
CA PRO A 317 -4.45 22.09 -4.14
C PRO A 317 -4.10 23.01 -2.96
N ASP A 318 -5.07 23.52 -2.20
CA ASP A 318 -4.85 24.61 -1.23
C ASP A 318 -5.74 24.52 0.03
N ALA A 319 -5.48 23.55 0.92
CA ALA A 319 -6.15 23.51 2.23
C ALA A 319 -5.16 23.52 3.42
N GLY A 320 -3.94 24.03 3.21
CA GLY A 320 -2.90 24.07 4.23
C GLY A 320 -2.55 22.66 4.74
N VAL A 321 -2.20 22.55 6.03
CA VAL A 321 -1.85 21.26 6.65
C VAL A 321 -3.00 20.25 6.54
N LEU A 322 -4.24 20.70 6.70
CA LEU A 322 -5.42 19.83 6.60
C LEU A 322 -5.59 19.29 5.18
N GLY A 323 -5.39 20.14 4.17
CA GLY A 323 -5.36 19.77 2.76
C GLY A 323 -4.32 18.71 2.45
N ALA A 324 -3.10 18.92 2.93
CA ALA A 324 -1.99 18.00 2.74
C ALA A 324 -2.30 16.61 3.32
N VAL A 325 -2.78 16.51 4.57
CA VAL A 325 -3.09 15.21 5.18
C VAL A 325 -4.36 14.55 4.61
N SER A 326 -5.23 15.33 3.97
CA SER A 326 -6.43 14.83 3.29
C SER A 326 -6.22 14.56 1.81
N SER A 327 -4.99 14.69 1.30
CA SER A 327 -4.70 14.36 -0.09
C SER A 327 -5.03 12.89 -0.35
N PRO A 328 -5.52 12.53 -1.54
CA PRO A 328 -5.85 11.14 -1.84
C PRO A 328 -4.68 10.18 -1.57
N THR A 329 -3.46 10.59 -1.94
CA THR A 329 -2.23 9.82 -1.74
C THR A 329 -1.88 9.66 -0.26
N ALA A 330 -2.01 10.71 0.54
CA ALA A 330 -1.76 10.63 1.97
C ALA A 330 -2.74 9.66 2.66
N ILE A 331 -4.02 9.74 2.30
CA ILE A 331 -5.04 8.81 2.80
C ILE A 331 -4.74 7.38 2.36
N PHE A 332 -4.41 7.18 1.08
CA PHE A 332 -4.07 5.88 0.53
C PHE A 332 -2.87 5.24 1.24
N HIS A 333 -1.78 5.97 1.47
CA HIS A 333 -0.61 5.44 2.18
C HIS A 333 -0.92 5.07 3.62
N ALA A 334 -1.62 5.97 4.34
CA ALA A 334 -2.00 5.72 5.73
C ALA A 334 -2.86 4.45 5.84
N LEU A 335 -3.87 4.32 4.97
CA LEU A 335 -4.76 3.16 4.93
C LEU A 335 -4.06 1.89 4.42
N THR A 336 -3.08 2.00 3.53
CA THR A 336 -2.25 0.87 3.12
C THR A 336 -1.42 0.36 4.29
N GLY A 337 -0.81 1.24 5.09
CA GLY A 337 -0.11 0.84 6.31
C GLY A 337 -1.01 0.10 7.31
N VAL A 338 -2.25 0.58 7.51
CA VAL A 338 -3.27 -0.09 8.32
C VAL A 338 -3.64 -1.45 7.72
N THR A 339 -3.87 -1.52 6.41
CA THR A 339 -4.20 -2.74 5.68
C THR A 339 -3.13 -3.79 5.88
N LEU A 340 -1.87 -3.44 5.65
CA LEU A 340 -0.72 -4.34 5.75
C LEU A 340 -0.56 -4.87 7.17
N LEU A 341 -0.65 -3.99 8.18
CA LEU A 341 -0.52 -4.37 9.58
C LEU A 341 -1.65 -5.30 10.06
N THR A 342 -2.89 -4.95 9.72
CA THR A 342 -4.06 -5.74 10.16
C THR A 342 -4.17 -7.06 9.39
N ALA A 343 -3.84 -7.09 8.10
CA ALA A 343 -3.73 -8.32 7.33
C ALA A 343 -2.63 -9.24 7.88
N TYR A 344 -1.47 -8.69 8.25
CA TYR A 344 -0.38 -9.44 8.87
C TYR A 344 -0.84 -10.14 10.17
N PHE A 345 -1.50 -9.42 11.06
CA PHE A 345 -2.02 -10.01 12.29
C PHE A 345 -3.22 -10.96 12.03
N HIS A 346 -3.99 -10.70 10.98
CA HIS A 346 -5.07 -11.60 10.57
C HIS A 346 -4.53 -12.96 10.11
N VAL A 347 -3.54 -13.00 9.21
CA VAL A 347 -2.97 -14.29 8.78
C VAL A 347 -2.32 -15.04 9.93
N ARG A 348 -1.64 -14.34 10.86
CA ARG A 348 -1.15 -14.96 12.10
C ARG A 348 -2.25 -15.57 12.96
N SER A 349 -3.41 -14.95 13.01
CA SER A 349 -4.54 -15.49 13.77
C SER A 349 -5.09 -16.80 13.18
N LEU A 350 -4.92 -17.02 11.87
CA LEU A 350 -5.26 -18.27 11.21
C LEU A 350 -4.26 -19.39 11.57
N GLU A 351 -2.98 -19.05 11.72
CA GLU A 351 -1.92 -20.00 12.11
C GLU A 351 -2.17 -20.61 13.51
N LEU A 352 -2.71 -19.83 14.45
CA LEU A 352 -2.98 -20.23 15.84
C LEU A 352 -4.19 -21.16 16.02
N VAL A 353 -4.90 -21.49 14.94
CA VAL A 353 -6.01 -22.43 15.00
C VAL A 353 -5.42 -23.84 15.02
N LYS A 354 -5.47 -24.46 16.20
CA LYS A 354 -5.05 -25.85 16.42
C LYS A 354 -5.81 -26.77 15.46
N SER A 355 -5.07 -27.55 14.68
CA SER A 355 -5.57 -28.72 13.94
C SER A 355 -5.92 -29.86 14.88
#